data_AF-A0A016T7F9-F1
#
_entry.id   AF-A0A016T7F9-F1
#
_cell.length_a   1.000
_cell.length_b   1.000
_cell.length_c   1.000
_cell.angle_alpha   90.00
_cell.angle_beta   90.00
_cell.angle_gamma   90.00
#
_symmetry.space_group_name_H-M   'P 1'
#
loop_
_entity.id
_entity.type
_entity.pdbx_description
1 polymer ?
#
loop_
_entity_poly.entity_id
_entity_poly.type
_entity_poly.pdbx_seq_one_letter_code
_entity_poly.pdbx_strand_id
1 'polypeptide(L)'
;MAGLATQTSGKENDENNVELARRPDVPLVGRTQALTPIRKLHKACEPVEAIQHYSHRVSGRGSKKEELKDVPENIVEILIDCLLDGLSLGQPELHMAAEELMENPTEFFLKLGSNNEERKKALEYRKDCRIRWIPNCSVAINRALGDVRRVYARKNDSWQ
;
A
#
# COMPACT_ATOMS: atom_id res chain seq x y z
N MET A 1 14.97 65.90 1.15
CA MET A 1 15.16 65.96 -0.31
C MET A 1 16.45 65.17 -0.59
N ALA A 2 16.37 63.85 -0.81
CA ALA A 2 16.40 63.19 -2.14
C ALA A 2 17.73 63.50 -2.89
N GLY A 3 18.56 62.58 -3.38
CA GLY A 3 18.58 61.11 -3.48
C GLY A 3 19.77 60.69 -4.38
N LEU A 4 20.03 59.37 -4.47
CA LEU A 4 20.84 58.63 -5.48
C LEU A 4 22.38 58.82 -5.49
N ALA A 5 23.24 57.81 -5.70
CA ALA A 5 23.11 56.35 -5.84
C ALA A 5 24.51 55.73 -5.63
N THR A 6 24.63 54.72 -4.78
CA THR A 6 25.81 53.83 -4.71
C THR A 6 25.35 52.44 -5.14
N GLN A 7 25.78 51.99 -6.31
CA GLN A 7 25.57 50.61 -6.75
C GLN A 7 26.48 49.70 -5.93
N THR A 8 25.88 48.81 -5.14
CA THR A 8 26.55 47.66 -4.55
C THR A 8 25.79 46.40 -4.96
N SER A 9 26.52 45.60 -5.74
CA SER A 9 26.54 44.14 -5.77
C SER A 9 25.68 43.40 -4.73
N GLY A 10 24.90 42.43 -5.22
CA GLY A 10 24.56 41.20 -4.49
C GLY A 10 23.14 41.14 -3.91
N LYS A 11 22.30 40.30 -4.53
CA LYS A 11 21.25 39.44 -3.94
C LYS A 11 20.51 38.77 -5.10
N GLU A 12 20.71 37.47 -5.27
CA GLU A 12 19.72 36.45 -4.89
C GLU A 12 18.39 36.69 -5.57
N ASN A 13 18.16 35.94 -6.64
CA ASN A 13 16.86 35.38 -7.03
C ASN A 13 17.17 34.24 -8.01
N ASP A 14 17.78 33.18 -7.50
CA ASP A 14 17.64 31.86 -8.11
C ASP A 14 16.19 31.46 -7.88
N GLU A 15 15.35 31.80 -8.87
CA GLU A 15 14.11 31.12 -9.11
C GLU A 15 14.44 29.62 -9.19
N ASN A 16 14.16 28.91 -8.09
CA ASN A 16 14.14 27.47 -8.00
C ASN A 16 13.08 26.93 -8.97
N ASN A 17 13.39 26.96 -10.26
CA ASN A 17 12.78 26.11 -11.26
C ASN A 17 13.41 24.72 -11.09
N VAL A 18 13.02 24.03 -10.02
CA VAL A 18 13.18 22.58 -9.97
C VAL A 18 12.19 22.06 -10.99
N GLU A 19 12.66 21.94 -12.22
CA GLU A 19 12.03 21.21 -13.31
C GLU A 19 11.85 19.77 -12.81
N LEU A 20 10.72 19.54 -12.13
CA LEU A 20 10.19 18.23 -11.81
C LEU A 20 10.15 17.48 -13.13
N ALA A 21 11.13 16.61 -13.34
CA ALA A 21 11.22 15.73 -14.50
C ALA A 21 9.84 15.13 -14.73
N ARG A 22 9.14 15.66 -15.74
CA ARG A 22 7.85 15.14 -16.16
C ARG A 22 8.11 13.70 -16.58
N ARG A 23 7.44 12.76 -15.92
CA ARG A 23 7.39 11.37 -16.39
C ARG A 23 7.03 11.42 -17.88
N PRO A 24 7.73 10.69 -18.77
CA PRO A 24 7.25 10.56 -20.13
C PRO A 24 5.84 9.97 -20.07
N ASP A 25 4.89 10.65 -20.72
CA ASP A 25 3.51 10.19 -20.86
C ASP A 25 3.53 8.81 -21.53
N VAL A 26 3.35 7.77 -20.72
CA VAL A 26 3.18 6.41 -21.23
C VAL A 26 1.84 6.38 -21.96
N PRO A 27 1.82 6.04 -23.27
CA PRO A 27 0.58 5.97 -24.03
C PRO A 27 -0.41 5.03 -23.35
N LEU A 28 -1.61 5.53 -23.04
CA LEU A 28 -2.72 4.76 -22.48
C LEU A 28 -3.38 3.89 -23.57
N VAL A 29 -2.61 3.10 -24.31
CA VAL A 29 -3.14 2.14 -25.29
C VAL A 29 -3.09 0.76 -24.65
N GLY A 30 -4.28 0.21 -24.39
CA GLY A 30 -4.44 -1.12 -23.81
C GLY A 30 -4.84 -1.14 -22.34
N ARG A 31 -5.83 -0.32 -21.93
CA ARG A 31 -6.61 -0.66 -20.72
C ARG A 31 -7.44 -1.91 -21.02
N THR A 32 -6.85 -3.09 -20.89
CA THR A 32 -7.63 -4.29 -20.54
C THR A 32 -8.25 -4.01 -19.19
N GLN A 33 -9.51 -3.57 -19.24
CA GLN A 33 -10.48 -3.43 -18.17
C GLN A 33 -9.90 -3.71 -16.78
N ALA A 34 -9.38 -2.65 -16.14
CA ALA A 34 -9.19 -2.61 -14.70
C ALA A 34 -10.56 -2.55 -14.01
N LEU A 35 -11.36 -3.60 -14.21
CA LEU A 35 -12.49 -3.92 -13.35
C LEU A 35 -11.89 -4.43 -12.04
N THR A 36 -11.57 -3.47 -11.18
CA THR A 36 -11.67 -3.50 -9.72
C THR A 36 -11.33 -4.87 -9.07
N PRO A 37 -10.23 -5.01 -8.31
CA PRO A 37 -9.94 -6.22 -7.52
C PRO A 37 -11.13 -6.69 -6.66
N ILE A 38 -11.98 -5.73 -6.26
CA ILE A 38 -13.23 -5.94 -5.52
C ILE A 38 -14.24 -6.85 -6.26
N ARG A 39 -14.34 -6.80 -7.60
CA ARG A 39 -15.28 -7.65 -8.35
C ARG A 39 -14.82 -9.11 -8.45
N LYS A 40 -13.51 -9.39 -8.33
CA LYS A 40 -12.97 -10.75 -8.40
C LYS A 40 -13.11 -11.52 -7.09
N LEU A 41 -13.03 -10.84 -5.95
CA LEU A 41 -13.24 -11.48 -4.63
C LEU A 41 -14.67 -12.04 -4.47
N HIS A 42 -15.65 -11.42 -5.12
CA HIS A 42 -17.05 -11.88 -5.12
C HIS A 42 -17.25 -13.29 -5.67
N LYS A 43 -16.47 -13.70 -6.68
CA LYS A 43 -16.52 -15.06 -7.26
C LYS A 43 -15.58 -16.05 -6.56
N ALA A 44 -14.61 -15.55 -5.81
CA ALA A 44 -13.59 -16.38 -5.16
C ALA A 44 -14.06 -17.00 -3.84
N CYS A 45 -15.14 -16.48 -3.25
CA CYS A 45 -15.67 -16.94 -1.97
C CYS A 45 -17.05 -17.56 -2.16
N GLU A 46 -17.17 -18.73 -2.80
CA GLU A 46 -18.43 -19.49 -2.78
C GLU A 46 -18.44 -20.51 -1.64
N PRO A 47 -19.52 -20.60 -0.83
CA PRO A 47 -20.69 -19.72 -0.84
C PRO A 47 -20.38 -18.33 -0.24
N VAL A 48 -20.84 -17.27 -0.91
CA VAL A 48 -20.57 -15.88 -0.49
C VAL A 48 -21.38 -15.51 0.76
N GLU A 49 -22.34 -16.36 1.10
CA GLU A 49 -23.08 -16.37 2.34
C GLU A 49 -22.15 -16.65 3.54
N ALA A 50 -21.12 -17.49 3.37
CA ALA A 50 -20.20 -17.82 4.47
C ALA A 50 -19.38 -16.60 4.90
N ILE A 51 -18.83 -15.83 3.96
CA ILE A 51 -17.98 -14.68 4.27
C ILE A 51 -18.74 -13.54 4.95
N GLN A 52 -20.07 -13.49 4.83
CA GLN A 52 -20.91 -12.48 5.51
C GLN A 52 -20.89 -12.64 7.03
N HIS A 53 -20.64 -13.85 7.53
CA HIS A 53 -20.60 -14.17 8.96
C HIS A 53 -19.26 -13.82 9.62
N TYR A 54 -18.28 -13.33 8.85
CA TYR A 54 -16.95 -13.03 9.34
C TYR A 54 -16.66 -11.53 9.41
N SER A 55 -15.87 -11.12 10.40
CA SER A 55 -15.36 -9.76 10.55
C SER A 55 -13.87 -9.80 10.89
N HIS A 56 -13.14 -8.75 10.51
CA HIS A 56 -11.75 -8.57 10.92
C HIS A 56 -11.66 -7.33 11.81
N ARG A 57 -11.24 -7.48 13.08
CA ARG A 57 -11.27 -6.41 14.08
C ARG A 57 -9.86 -5.80 14.23
N VAL A 58 -9.67 -4.61 13.66
CA VAL A 58 -8.35 -3.94 13.56
C VAL A 58 -7.89 -3.29 14.87
N SER A 59 -8.82 -3.06 15.80
CA SER A 59 -8.50 -2.65 17.17
C SER A 59 -9.51 -3.35 18.07
N GLY A 60 -9.09 -3.89 19.23
CA GLY A 60 -9.95 -4.58 20.20
C GLY A 60 -11.16 -3.77 20.72
N ARG A 61 -11.36 -2.53 20.23
CA ARG A 61 -12.65 -1.82 20.32
C ARG A 61 -13.63 -2.45 19.34
N GLY A 62 -14.17 -3.59 19.77
CA GLY A 62 -15.37 -4.18 19.20
C GLY A 62 -16.44 -3.11 19.10
N SER A 63 -17.01 -2.96 17.91
CA SER A 63 -18.22 -2.17 17.76
C SER A 63 -19.18 -2.88 16.80
N LYS A 64 -20.26 -3.33 17.45
CA LYS A 64 -21.67 -3.35 17.01
C LYS A 64 -22.30 -4.65 16.50
N LYS A 65 -21.57 -5.72 16.20
CA LYS A 65 -22.17 -7.03 15.91
C LYS A 65 -21.39 -8.16 16.57
N GLU A 66 -21.87 -8.60 17.72
CA GLU A 66 -21.30 -9.70 18.51
C GLU A 66 -21.45 -11.06 17.81
N GLU A 67 -22.43 -11.17 16.91
CA GLU A 67 -22.76 -12.38 16.14
C GLU A 67 -21.74 -12.71 15.02
N LEU A 68 -20.88 -11.76 14.64
CA LEU A 68 -19.88 -11.99 13.59
C LEU A 68 -18.64 -12.67 14.14
N LYS A 69 -18.28 -13.80 13.53
CA LYS A 69 -17.05 -14.55 13.82
C LYS A 69 -15.84 -13.74 13.38
N ASP A 70 -14.73 -13.91 14.07
CA ASP A 70 -13.47 -13.34 13.61
C ASP A 70 -12.89 -14.17 12.48
N VAL A 71 -12.33 -13.50 11.47
CA VAL A 71 -11.56 -14.17 10.41
C VAL A 71 -10.35 -14.85 11.06
N PRO A 72 -10.07 -16.14 10.76
CA PRO A 72 -8.90 -16.83 11.28
C PRO A 72 -7.61 -16.05 10.99
N GLU A 73 -6.73 -15.96 11.97
CA GLU A 73 -5.51 -15.13 11.91
C GLU A 73 -4.62 -15.49 10.71
N ASN A 74 -4.43 -16.79 10.44
CA ASN A 74 -3.67 -17.26 9.29
C ASN A 74 -4.23 -16.76 7.94
N ILE A 75 -5.56 -16.61 7.83
CA ILE A 75 -6.18 -16.05 6.62
C ILE A 75 -5.94 -14.55 6.54
N VAL A 76 -5.99 -13.85 7.68
CA VAL A 76 -5.66 -12.42 7.74
C VAL A 76 -4.21 -12.19 7.31
N GLU A 77 -3.27 -12.99 7.81
CA GLU A 77 -1.85 -12.92 7.44
C GLU A 77 -1.65 -13.11 5.94
N ILE A 78 -2.22 -14.18 5.36
CA ILE A 78 -2.16 -14.43 3.90
C ILE A 78 -2.72 -13.25 3.10
N LEU A 79 -3.84 -12.66 3.55
CA LEU A 79 -4.43 -11.50 2.87
C LEU A 79 -3.56 -10.25 3.01
N ILE A 80 -2.94 -10.03 4.17
CA ILE A 80 -2.01 -8.90 4.38
C ILE A 80 -0.78 -9.07 3.49
N ASP A 81 -0.16 -10.25 3.46
CA ASP A 81 1.01 -10.51 2.62
C ASP A 81 0.68 -10.34 1.13
N CYS A 82 -0.46 -10.85 0.67
CA CYS A 82 -0.94 -10.64 -0.70
C CYS A 82 -1.13 -9.15 -1.05
N LEU A 83 -1.66 -8.35 -0.11
CA LEU A 83 -1.79 -6.90 -0.29
C LEU A 83 -0.42 -6.20 -0.31
N LEU A 84 0.52 -6.64 0.52
CA LEU A 84 1.89 -6.12 0.56
C LEU A 84 2.67 -6.49 -0.71
N ASP A 85 2.49 -7.68 -1.26
CA ASP A 85 3.01 -8.08 -2.56
C ASP A 85 2.55 -7.13 -3.67
N GLY A 86 1.26 -6.78 -3.67
CA GLY A 86 0.70 -5.78 -4.58
C GLY A 86 1.29 -4.38 -4.43
N LEU A 87 1.91 -4.07 -3.29
CA LEU A 87 2.63 -2.82 -3.01
C LEU A 87 4.15 -2.95 -3.19
N SER A 88 4.63 -4.10 -3.67
CA SER A 88 6.06 -4.46 -3.76
C SER A 88 6.78 -4.43 -2.40
N LEU A 89 6.07 -4.79 -1.33
CA LEU A 89 6.53 -4.85 0.06
C LEU A 89 6.50 -6.28 0.66
N GLY A 90 6.27 -7.31 -0.16
CA GLY A 90 6.31 -8.72 0.27
C GLY A 90 7.57 -9.49 -0.17
N GLN A 91 8.61 -8.77 -0.62
CA GLN A 91 9.88 -9.40 -0.99
C GLN A 91 10.55 -10.05 0.23
N PRO A 92 11.06 -11.29 0.14
CA PRO A 92 11.65 -12.00 1.26
C PRO A 92 12.85 -11.28 1.88
N GLU A 93 13.60 -10.51 1.07
CA GLU A 93 14.73 -9.71 1.50
C GLU A 93 14.37 -8.66 2.56
N LEU A 94 13.10 -8.23 2.62
CA LEU A 94 12.65 -7.30 3.65
C LEU A 94 12.64 -7.93 5.06
N HIS A 95 12.76 -9.25 5.16
CA HIS A 95 12.89 -9.97 6.42
C HIS A 95 14.35 -10.27 6.80
N MET A 96 15.30 -9.99 5.91
CA MET A 96 16.72 -10.32 6.10
C MET A 96 17.50 -9.14 6.71
N ALA A 97 18.63 -9.44 7.35
CA ALA A 97 19.57 -8.41 7.77
C ALA A 97 20.28 -7.79 6.55
N ALA A 98 20.63 -6.50 6.63
CA ALA A 98 21.35 -5.85 5.54
C ALA A 98 22.73 -6.50 5.32
N GLU A 99 23.37 -6.91 6.42
CA GLU A 99 24.68 -7.56 6.44
C GLU A 99 24.65 -8.91 5.69
N GLU A 100 23.61 -9.71 5.90
CA GLU A 100 23.40 -10.98 5.19
C GLU A 100 23.26 -10.77 3.67
N LEU A 101 22.52 -9.74 3.27
CA LEU A 101 22.34 -9.35 1.87
C LEU A 101 23.59 -8.69 1.26
N MET A 102 24.52 -8.19 2.09
CA MET A 102 25.81 -7.69 1.61
C MET A 102 26.79 -8.83 1.34
N GLU A 103 26.75 -9.88 2.17
CA GLU A 103 27.57 -11.08 1.98
C GLU A 103 27.07 -11.90 0.77
N ASN A 104 25.76 -12.04 0.62
CA ASN A 104 25.12 -12.80 -0.46
C ASN A 104 24.04 -11.95 -1.16
N PRO A 105 24.45 -11.00 -2.04
CA PRO A 105 23.52 -10.06 -2.64
C PRO A 105 22.54 -10.71 -3.62
N THR A 106 21.26 -10.41 -3.42
CA THR A 106 20.18 -10.77 -4.36
C THR A 106 19.98 -9.68 -5.41
N GLU A 107 19.29 -10.02 -6.50
CA GLU A 107 18.94 -9.05 -7.54
C GLU A 107 18.09 -7.89 -6.99
N PHE A 108 17.16 -8.18 -6.06
CA PHE A 108 16.38 -7.16 -5.38
C PHE A 108 17.30 -6.18 -4.64
N PHE A 109 18.23 -6.69 -3.82
CA PHE A 109 19.13 -5.86 -3.02
C PHE A 109 20.05 -5.00 -3.88
N LEU A 110 20.60 -5.56 -4.96
CA LEU A 110 21.46 -4.83 -5.91
C LEU A 110 20.73 -3.67 -6.60
N LYS A 111 19.42 -3.81 -6.85
CA LYS A 111 18.58 -2.76 -7.44
C LYS A 111 18.23 -1.61 -6.48
N LEU A 112 18.53 -1.73 -5.18
CA LEU A 112 18.18 -0.70 -4.21
C LEU A 112 19.09 0.53 -4.24
N GLY A 113 20.30 0.41 -4.80
CA GLY A 113 21.28 1.50 -4.82
C GLY A 113 22.61 1.10 -5.46
N SER A 114 23.48 2.08 -5.69
CA SER A 114 24.75 1.89 -6.39
C SER A 114 25.86 1.35 -5.48
N ASN A 115 25.73 1.55 -4.17
CA ASN A 115 26.67 1.11 -3.15
C ASN A 115 25.93 0.52 -1.93
N ASN A 116 26.67 -0.12 -1.03
CA ASN A 116 26.06 -0.83 0.11
C ASN A 116 25.38 0.11 1.11
N GLU A 117 25.87 1.34 1.27
CA GLU A 117 25.26 2.33 2.17
C GLU A 117 23.88 2.77 1.65
N GLU A 118 23.79 3.10 0.36
CA GLU A 118 22.51 3.41 -0.30
C GLU A 118 21.54 2.23 -0.22
N ARG A 119 22.02 1.02 -0.50
CA ARG A 119 21.19 -0.20 -0.47
C ARG A 119 20.65 -0.46 0.94
N LYS A 120 21.49 -0.36 1.97
CA LYS A 120 21.08 -0.53 3.37
C LYS A 120 20.02 0.50 3.76
N LYS A 121 20.24 1.78 3.47
CA LYS A 121 19.26 2.83 3.74
C LYS A 121 17.93 2.59 3.01
N ALA A 122 17.99 2.19 1.74
CA ALA A 122 16.82 1.92 0.92
C ALA A 122 16.08 0.63 1.33
N LEU A 123 16.79 -0.36 1.89
CA LEU A 123 16.22 -1.57 2.48
C LEU A 123 15.46 -1.23 3.77
N GLU A 124 16.10 -0.51 4.70
CA GLU A 124 15.48 -0.10 5.97
C GLU A 124 14.25 0.79 5.74
N TYR A 125 14.32 1.73 4.80
CA TYR A 125 13.14 2.52 4.42
C TYR A 125 11.97 1.64 3.91
N ARG A 126 12.24 0.57 3.17
CA ARG A 126 11.21 -0.36 2.70
C ARG A 126 10.66 -1.22 3.83
N LYS A 127 11.50 -1.65 4.79
CA LYS A 127 11.04 -2.32 6.02
C LYS A 127 10.10 -1.43 6.83
N ASP A 128 10.46 -0.16 7.01
CA ASP A 128 9.62 0.84 7.67
C ASP A 128 8.30 1.07 6.91
N CYS A 129 8.35 1.10 5.58
CA CYS A 129 7.14 1.14 4.76
C CYS A 129 6.27 -0.09 5.02
N ARG A 130 6.83 -1.31 5.00
CA ARG A 130 6.09 -2.55 5.24
C ARG A 130 5.36 -2.51 6.58
N ILE A 131 6.07 -2.15 7.66
CA ILE A 131 5.50 -2.03 9.01
C ILE A 131 4.34 -1.02 9.02
N ARG A 132 4.49 0.14 8.38
CA ARG A 132 3.45 1.17 8.30
C ARG A 132 2.24 0.74 7.46
N TRP A 133 2.43 -0.10 6.45
CA TRP A 133 1.35 -0.55 5.56
C TRP A 133 0.54 -1.72 6.12
N ILE A 134 1.09 -2.55 7.02
CA ILE A 134 0.36 -3.65 7.65
C ILE A 134 -0.99 -3.20 8.26
N PRO A 135 -1.06 -2.17 9.13
CA PRO A 135 -2.34 -1.71 9.68
C PRO A 135 -3.31 -1.20 8.60
N ASN A 136 -2.79 -0.60 7.54
CA ASN A 136 -3.61 -0.13 6.41
C ASN A 136 -4.25 -1.31 5.66
N CYS A 137 -3.50 -2.41 5.47
CA CYS A 137 -4.02 -3.66 4.92
C CYS A 137 -5.13 -4.24 5.83
N SER A 138 -4.92 -4.28 7.14
CA SER A 138 -5.94 -4.70 8.11
C SER A 138 -7.23 -3.87 8.00
N VAL A 139 -7.12 -2.54 7.92
CA VAL A 139 -8.28 -1.65 7.70
C VAL A 139 -8.97 -1.95 6.36
N ALA A 140 -8.20 -2.18 5.30
CA ALA A 140 -8.76 -2.51 3.99
C ALA A 140 -9.55 -3.82 4.01
N ILE A 141 -9.04 -4.87 4.69
CA ILE A 141 -9.75 -6.14 4.88
C ILE A 141 -11.06 -5.92 5.63
N ASN A 142 -11.04 -5.18 6.74
CA ASN A 142 -12.25 -4.87 7.50
C ASN A 142 -13.32 -4.17 6.64
N ARG A 143 -12.90 -3.17 5.85
CA ARG A 143 -13.79 -2.43 4.94
C ARG A 143 -14.36 -3.34 3.86
N ALA A 144 -13.53 -4.16 3.22
CA ALA A 144 -13.95 -5.10 2.17
C ALA A 144 -15.02 -6.08 2.68
N LEU A 145 -14.83 -6.66 3.88
CA LEU A 145 -15.83 -7.52 4.51
C LEU A 145 -17.15 -6.77 4.79
N GLY A 146 -17.05 -5.50 5.22
CA GLY A 146 -18.21 -4.63 5.39
C GLY A 146 -18.96 -4.36 4.09
N ASP A 147 -18.25 -4.18 3.00
CA ASP A 147 -18.83 -3.94 1.67
C ASP A 147 -19.56 -5.16 1.14
N VAL A 148 -18.96 -6.35 1.26
CA VAL A 148 -19.60 -7.61 0.89
C VAL A 148 -20.95 -7.75 1.60
N ARG A 149 -20.98 -7.59 2.93
CA ARG A 149 -22.24 -7.63 3.70
C ARG A 149 -23.29 -6.63 3.20
N ARG A 150 -22.89 -5.38 2.92
CA ARG A 150 -23.81 -4.34 2.43
C ARG A 150 -24.36 -4.61 1.03
N VAL A 151 -23.55 -5.20 0.16
CA VAL A 151 -23.98 -5.55 -1.20
C VAL A 151 -25.00 -6.69 -1.16
N TYR A 152 -24.78 -7.70 -0.31
CA TYR A 152 -25.66 -8.85 -0.21
C TYR A 152 -26.96 -8.58 0.55
N ALA A 153 -26.93 -7.80 1.63
CA ALA A 153 -28.15 -7.36 2.31
C ALA A 153 -29.14 -6.69 1.33
N ARG A 154 -28.64 -5.77 0.49
CA ARG A 154 -29.45 -5.11 -0.55
C ARG A 154 -30.01 -6.07 -1.61
N LYS A 155 -29.28 -7.12 -1.96
CA LYS A 155 -29.76 -8.13 -2.92
C LYS A 155 -30.91 -8.93 -2.32
N ASN A 156 -30.82 -9.32 -1.04
CA ASN A 156 -31.89 -10.06 -0.38
C ASN A 156 -33.16 -9.22 -0.21
N ASP A 157 -33.04 -7.91 0.03
CA ASP A 157 -34.19 -6.99 0.10
C ASP A 157 -34.86 -6.76 -1.26
N SER A 158 -34.16 -6.94 -2.38
CA SER A 158 -34.69 -6.71 -3.74
C SER A 158 -35.54 -7.85 -4.32
N TRP A 159 -35.70 -8.96 -3.58
CA TRP A 159 -36.52 -10.12 -3.94
C TRP A 159 -37.69 -10.36 -2.98
N GLN A 160 -37.98 -9.41 -2.09
CA GLN A 160 -39.21 -9.36 -1.29
C GLN A 160 -40.18 -8.33 -1.86
#